data_AF-A0A963JED0-F1
#
_entry.id   AF-A0A963JED0-F1
#
_cell.length_a   1.000
_cell.length_b   1.000
_cell.length_c   1.000
_cell.angle_alpha   90.00
_cell.angle_beta   90.00
_cell.angle_gamma   90.00
#
_symmetry.space_group_name_H-M   'P 1'
#
loop_
_entity.id
_entity.type
_entity.pdbx_description
1 polymer ?
#
loop_
_entity_poly.entity_id
_entity_poly.type
_entity_poly.pdbx_seq_one_letter_code
_entity_poly.pdbx_strand_id
1 'polypeptide(L)' 'ITVRSEIGDIYDKKNGALEFVVKTSRATNQKNELVAEMRTVLVVRH' A
#
# COMPACT_ATOMS: atom_id res chain seq x y z
N ILE A 1 8.20 -2.09 -16.38
CA ILE A 1 7.91 -1.25 -15.19
C ILE A 1 8.31 -2.05 -13.96
N THR A 2 9.11 -1.46 -13.07
CA THR A 2 9.49 -2.06 -11.79
C THR A 2 8.71 -1.38 -10.68
N VAL A 3 8.02 -2.15 -9.83
CA VAL A 3 7.21 -1.63 -8.71
C VAL A 3 7.87 -2.03 -7.40
N ARG A 4 8.12 -1.04 -6.54
CA ARG A 4 8.54 -1.26 -5.15
C ARG A 4 7.44 -0.80 -4.23
N SER A 5 7.10 -1.62 -3.24
CA SER A 5 6.02 -1.34 -2.30
C SER A 5 6.51 -1.41 -0.86
N GLU A 6 5.87 -0.66 0.01
CA GLU A 6 6.07 -0.69 1.45
C GLU A 6 4.71 -0.67 2.16
N ILE A 7 4.65 -1.30 3.33
CA ILE A 7 3.51 -1.16 4.24
C ILE A 7 3.85 0.00 5.16
N GLY A 8 3.08 1.07 5.07
CA GLY A 8 3.31 2.29 5.86
C GLY A 8 2.59 2.27 7.21
N ASP A 9 1.45 1.58 7.29
CA ASP A 9 0.64 1.53 8.51
C ASP A 9 -0.25 0.29 8.54
N ILE A 10 -0.53 -0.20 9.74
CA ILE A 10 -1.49 -1.26 10.04
C ILE A 10 -2.23 -0.86 11.30
N TYR A 11 -3.56 -0.78 11.24
CA TYR A 11 -4.37 -0.42 12.39
C TYR A 11 -5.76 -1.06 12.38
N ASP A 12 -6.29 -1.28 13.57
CA ASP A 12 -7.63 -1.84 13.77
C ASP A 12 -8.69 -0.76 13.98
N LYS A 13 -9.93 -1.12 13.63
CA LYS A 13 -11.16 -0.38 13.90
C LYS A 13 -12.25 -1.33 14.39
N LYS A 14 -13.29 -0.74 14.99
CA LYS A 14 -14.46 -1.46 15.51
C LYS A 14 -14.07 -2.60 16.46
N ASN A 15 -13.27 -2.28 17.48
CA ASN A 15 -12.80 -3.23 18.50
C ASN A 15 -12.14 -4.48 17.89
N GLY A 16 -11.34 -4.32 16.83
CA GLY A 16 -10.64 -5.41 16.17
C GLY A 16 -11.45 -6.16 15.11
N ALA A 17 -12.69 -5.75 14.82
CA ALA A 17 -13.49 -6.40 13.78
C ALA A 17 -13.06 -6.04 12.34
N LEU A 18 -12.31 -4.94 12.17
CA LEU A 18 -11.75 -4.52 10.88
C LEU A 18 -10.28 -4.15 11.05
N GLU A 19 -9.41 -4.75 10.26
CA GLU A 19 -8.00 -4.37 10.14
C GLU A 19 -7.80 -3.59 8.83
N PHE A 20 -7.05 -2.51 8.89
CA PHE A 20 -6.71 -1.66 7.76
C PHE A 20 -5.20 -1.69 7.53
N VAL A 21 -4.79 -2.02 6.30
CA VAL A 21 -3.39 -2.04 5.89
C VAL A 21 -3.17 -0.98 4.82
N VAL A 22 -2.29 -0.01 5.09
CA VAL A 22 -1.92 1.03 4.13
C VAL A 22 -0.64 0.64 3.42
N LYS A 23 -0.73 0.45 2.11
CA LYS A 23 0.41 0.14 1.23
C LYS A 23 0.67 1.31 0.29
N THR A 24 1.91 1.76 0.22
CA THR A 24 2.38 2.70 -0.79
C THR A 24 3.25 1.97 -1.80
N SER A 25 3.31 2.47 -3.03
CA SER A 25 4.14 1.87 -4.08
C SER A 25 4.66 2.92 -5.04
N ARG A 26 5.89 2.73 -5.51
CA ARG A 26 6.53 3.53 -6.55
C ARG A 26 6.79 2.65 -7.76
N ALA A 27 6.34 3.09 -8.93
CA ALA A 27 6.57 2.44 -10.20
C ALA A 27 7.61 3.22 -11.02
N THR A 28 8.63 2.54 -11.52
CA THR A 28 9.69 3.12 -12.34
C THR A 28 9.80 2.44 -13.70
N ASN A 29 10.22 3.16 -14.73
CA ASN A 29 10.51 2.60 -16.04
C ASN A 29 11.92 1.96 -16.10
N GLN A 30 12.32 1.47 -17.26
CA GLN A 30 13.64 0.83 -17.48
C GLN A 30 14.84 1.78 -17.30
N LYS A 31 14.61 3.09 -17.26
CA LYS A 31 15.62 4.12 -16.99
C LYS A 31 15.62 4.56 -15.51
N ASN A 32 14.89 3.85 -14.65
CA ASN A 32 14.64 4.22 -13.24
C ASN A 32 13.87 5.53 -13.05
N GLU A 33 13.23 6.06 -14.09
CA GLU A 33 12.40 7.27 -13.97
C GLU A 33 11.06 6.90 -13.34
N LEU A 34 10.60 7.71 -12.37
CA LEU A 34 9.30 7.53 -11.73
C LEU A 34 8.18 7.75 -12.75
N VAL A 35 7.26 6.80 -12.83
CA VAL A 35 6.12 6.88 -13.75
C VAL A 35 4.76 6.81 -13.04
N ALA A 36 4.71 6.27 -11.81
CA ALA A 36 3.50 6.32 -10.99
C ALA A 36 3.83 6.16 -9.51
N GLU A 37 2.93 6.70 -8.69
CA GLU A 37 2.84 6.43 -7.26
C GLU A 37 1.43 5.92 -6.95
N MET A 38 1.33 4.92 -6.08
CA MET A 38 0.06 4.33 -5.69
C MET A 38 -0.05 4.28 -4.18
N ARG A 39 -1.27 4.53 -3.69
CA ARG A 39 -1.66 4.29 -2.31
C ARG A 39 -2.87 3.37 -2.31
N THR A 40 -2.76 2.25 -1.60
CA THR A 40 -3.82 1.24 -1.46
C THR A 40 -4.15 1.07 0.01
N VAL A 41 -5.43 1.03 0.33
CA VAL A 41 -5.94 0.70 1.65
C VAL A 41 -6.67 -0.63 1.54
N LEU A 42 -6.13 -1.66 2.16
CA LEU A 42 -6.79 -2.97 2.26
C LEU A 42 -7.59 -3.00 3.56
N VAL A 43 -8.82 -3.49 3.48
CA VAL A 43 -9.67 -3.69 4.66
C VAL A 43 -9.92 -5.18 4.79
N VAL A 44 -9.48 -5.76 5.91
CA VAL A 44 -9.75 -7.15 6.28
C VAL A 44 -10.84 -7.13 7.34
N ARG A 45 -11.80 -8.05 7.22
CA ARG A 45 -12.88 -8.24 8.19
C ARG A 45 -12.79 -9.64 8.76
N HIS A 46 -12.78 -9.73 10.08
CA HIS A 46 -12.76 -10.98 10.84
C HIS A 46 -14.17 -11.52 11.11
#